data_AF-A0A535XTZ1-F1
#
_entry.id   AF-A0A535XTZ1-F1
#
_cell.length_a   1.000
_cell.length_b   1.000
_cell.length_c   1.000
_cell.angle_alpha   90.00
_cell.angle_beta   90.00
_cell.angle_gamma   90.00
#
_symmetry.space_group_name_H-M   'P 1'
#
loop_
_entity.id
_entity.type
_entity.pdbx_description
1 polymer ?
#
loop_
_entity_poly.entity_id
_entity_poly.type
_entity_poly.pdbx_seq_one_letter_code
_entity_poly.pdbx_strand_id
1 'polypeptide(L)'
;MPEKRRQRLAEMIRSEGEIRLHTAARVLGVSEMTARRDLELLQIQGVARRVHGGAVAVLPSEFSGRAERASAAKVAIAAKLLELVPA
;
A
#
# COMPACT_ATOMS: atom_id res chain seq x y z
N MET A 1 4.15 -11.13 16.72
CA MET A 1 4.14 -12.26 15.77
C MET A 1 4.08 -11.74 14.33
N PRO A 2 5.07 -12.06 13.47
CA PRO A 2 5.12 -11.60 12.08
C PRO A 2 3.89 -11.97 11.24
N GLU A 3 3.25 -13.11 11.54
CA GLU A 3 2.10 -13.62 10.82
C GLU A 3 0.83 -12.75 10.99
N LYS A 4 0.51 -12.35 12.23
CA LYS A 4 -0.61 -11.41 12.50
C LYS A 4 -0.41 -10.08 11.76
N ARG A 5 0.83 -9.62 11.65
CA ARG A 5 1.18 -8.39 10.93
C ARG A 5 0.95 -8.55 9.43
N ARG A 6 1.37 -9.66 8.83
CA ARG A 6 1.11 -9.98 7.42
C ARG A 6 -0.39 -10.12 7.12
N GLN A 7 -1.16 -10.75 8.01
CA GLN A 7 -2.62 -10.84 7.88
C GLN A 7 -3.25 -9.44 7.83
N ARG A 8 -2.85 -8.57 8.75
CA ARG A 8 -3.34 -7.18 8.80
C ARG A 8 -2.93 -6.38 7.56
N LEU A 9 -1.70 -6.55 7.07
CA LEU A 9 -1.24 -5.94 5.83
C LEU A 9 -2.04 -6.44 4.62
N ALA A 10 -2.33 -7.74 4.54
CA ALA A 10 -3.17 -8.31 3.50
C ALA A 10 -4.61 -7.81 3.55
N GLU A 11 -5.16 -7.62 4.75
CA GLU A 11 -6.50 -7.06 4.95
C GLU A 11 -6.59 -5.60 4.53
N MET A 12 -5.59 -4.78 4.89
CA MET A 12 -5.48 -3.40 4.41
C MET A 12 -5.42 -3.34 2.88
N ILE A 13 -4.61 -4.21 2.26
CA ILE A 13 -4.49 -4.32 0.80
C ILE A 13 -5.84 -4.66 0.18
N ARG A 14 -6.55 -5.67 0.71
CA ARG A 14 -7.88 -6.06 0.18
C ARG A 14 -8.94 -4.97 0.37
N SER A 15 -8.92 -4.27 1.51
CA SER A 15 -9.90 -3.22 1.83
C SER A 15 -9.68 -1.96 1.00
N GLU A 16 -8.43 -1.50 0.89
CA GLU A 16 -8.08 -0.23 0.24
C GLU A 16 -7.79 -0.40 -1.26
N GLY A 17 -7.52 -1.63 -1.72
CA GLY A 17 -7.15 -1.95 -3.11
C GLY A 17 -5.71 -1.59 -3.46
N GLU A 18 -5.15 -0.54 -2.84
CA GLU A 18 -3.75 -0.13 -2.95
C GLU A 18 -3.24 0.43 -1.62
N ILE A 19 -2.00 0.10 -1.27
CA ILE A 19 -1.31 0.64 -0.11
C ILE A 19 0.09 1.15 -0.49
N ARG A 20 0.49 2.29 0.09
CA ARG A 20 1.86 2.80 0.00
C ARG A 20 2.73 2.22 1.11
N LEU A 21 3.98 1.93 0.79
CA LEU A 21 4.92 1.27 1.73
C LEU A 21 5.10 2.07 3.03
N HIS A 22 5.32 3.38 2.93
CA HIS A 22 5.49 4.25 4.11
C HIS A 22 4.23 4.28 4.99
N THR A 23 3.04 4.23 4.38
CA THR A 23 1.77 4.24 5.10
C THR A 23 1.58 2.91 5.84
N ALA A 24 1.85 1.79 5.17
CA ALA A 24 1.84 0.46 5.77
C ALA A 24 2.78 0.37 6.99
N ALA A 25 4.02 0.86 6.82
CA ALA A 25 5.03 0.88 7.85
C ALA A 25 4.57 1.67 9.08
N ARG A 26 4.01 2.87 8.87
CA ARG A 26 3.48 3.73 9.95
C ARG A 26 2.29 3.10 10.68
N VAL A 27 1.33 2.54 9.95
CA VAL A 27 0.11 1.92 10.54
C VAL A 27 0.46 0.66 11.31
N LEU A 28 1.42 -0.12 10.83
CA LEU A 28 1.86 -1.37 11.47
C LEU A 28 2.93 -1.15 12.55
N GLY A 29 3.44 0.08 12.72
CA GLY A 29 4.50 0.40 13.69
C GLY A 29 5.82 -0.30 13.39
N VAL A 30 6.17 -0.48 12.11
CA VAL A 30 7.39 -1.17 11.68
C VAL A 30 8.23 -0.31 10.73
N SER A 31 9.49 -0.69 10.53
CA SER A 31 10.33 -0.04 9.52
C SER A 31 9.81 -0.31 8.10
N GLU A 32 10.10 0.59 7.15
CA GLU A 32 9.78 0.37 5.74
C GLU A 32 10.43 -0.89 5.18
N MET A 33 11.64 -1.24 5.64
CA MET A 33 12.31 -2.48 5.25
C MET A 33 11.53 -3.72 5.74
N THR A 34 10.93 -3.66 6.93
CA THR A 34 10.08 -4.74 7.47
C THR A 34 8.79 -4.86 6.67
N ALA A 35 8.11 -3.73 6.40
CA ALA A 35 6.90 -3.72 5.58
C ALA A 35 7.20 -4.22 4.16
N ARG A 36 8.38 -3.91 3.60
CA ARG A 36 8.82 -4.39 2.28
C ARG A 36 8.96 -5.91 2.25
N ARG A 37 9.64 -6.50 3.25
CA ARG A 37 9.76 -7.96 3.37
C ARG A 37 8.40 -8.64 3.53
N ASP A 38 7.50 -8.06 4.32
CA ASP A 38 6.16 -8.62 4.49
C ASP A 38 5.34 -8.54 3.18
N LEU A 39 5.47 -7.45 2.41
CA LEU A 39 4.85 -7.33 1.08
C LEU A 39 5.46 -8.31 0.07
N GLU A 40 6.76 -8.56 0.10
CA GLU A 40 7.41 -9.55 -0.76
C GLU A 40 6.86 -10.95 -0.50
N LEU A 41 6.67 -11.31 0.77
CA LEU A 41 6.05 -12.59 1.15
C LEU A 41 4.60 -12.68 0.65
N LEU A 42 3.80 -11.61 0.83
CA LEU A 42 2.42 -11.57 0.32
C LEU A 42 2.35 -11.61 -1.21
N GLN A 43 3.37 -11.09 -1.91
CA GLN A 43 3.48 -11.19 -3.36
C GLN A 43 3.78 -12.62 -3.81
N ILE A 44 4.72 -13.29 -3.16
CA ILE A 44 5.02 -14.70 -3.44
C ILE A 44 3.78 -15.58 -3.23
N GLN A 45 2.94 -15.21 -2.25
CA GLN A 45 1.66 -15.88 -1.97
C GLN A 45 0.51 -15.49 -2.91
N GLY A 46 0.73 -14.59 -3.88
CA GLY A 46 -0.31 -14.13 -4.82
C GLY A 46 -1.38 -13.24 -4.20
N VAL A 47 -1.18 -12.73 -2.99
CA VAL A 47 -2.15 -11.89 -2.26
C VAL A 47 -2.05 -10.42 -2.67
N ALA A 48 -0.85 -9.97 -3.03
CA ALA A 48 -0.56 -8.59 -3.40
C ALA A 48 0.39 -8.51 -4.59
N ARG A 49 0.35 -7.42 -5.35
CA ARG A 49 1.29 -7.13 -6.44
C ARG A 49 2.00 -5.82 -6.15
N ARG A 50 3.33 -5.80 -6.22
CA ARG A 50 4.08 -4.56 -6.02
C ARG A 50 3.91 -3.59 -7.18
N VAL A 51 3.90 -2.30 -6.81
CA VAL A 51 3.97 -1.15 -7.72
C VAL A 51 5.08 -0.20 -7.25
N HIS A 52 5.42 0.81 -8.04
CA HIS A 52 6.44 1.79 -7.62
C HIS A 52 6.03 2.48 -6.31
N GLY A 53 6.74 2.16 -5.21
CA GLY A 53 6.52 2.73 -3.87
C GLY A 53 5.42 2.08 -3.02
N GLY A 54 4.80 0.99 -3.47
CA GLY A 54 3.67 0.37 -2.75
C GLY A 54 3.29 -1.03 -3.22
N ALA A 55 2.07 -1.45 -2.89
CA ALA A 55 1.47 -2.69 -3.36
C ALA A 55 -0.03 -2.50 -3.61
N VAL A 56 -0.53 -3.17 -4.64
CA VAL A 56 -1.96 -3.26 -4.98
C VAL A 56 -2.47 -4.66 -4.65
N ALA A 57 -3.76 -4.78 -4.35
CA ALA A 57 -4.40 -6.06 -4.15
C ALA A 57 -4.45 -6.86 -5.46
N VAL A 58 -4.19 -8.16 -5.36
CA VAL A 58 -4.54 -9.09 -6.44
C VAL A 58 -5.96 -9.58 -6.12
N LEU A 59 -6.96 -8.91 -6.68
CA LEU A 59 -8.36 -9.29 -6.54
C LEU A 59 -8.86 -9.88 -7.87
N PRO A 60 -9.76 -10.88 -7.84
CA PRO A 60 -10.54 -11.24 -9.03
C PRO A 60 -11.34 -10.00 -9.48
N SER A 61 -11.55 -9.86 -10.79
CA SER A 61 -11.74 -8.61 -11.56
C SER A 61 -12.83 -7.61 -11.11
N GLU A 62 -13.63 -7.91 -10.09
CA GLU A 62 -14.75 -7.07 -9.64
C GLU A 62 -14.33 -5.89 -8.73
N PHE A 63 -13.11 -5.90 -8.19
CA PHE A 63 -12.65 -4.87 -7.25
C PHE A 63 -11.71 -3.80 -7.84
N SER A 64 -11.18 -3.99 -9.07
CA SER A 64 -10.20 -3.04 -9.65
C SER A 64 -10.79 -1.64 -9.87
N GLY A 65 -12.10 -1.55 -10.12
CA GLY A 65 -12.82 -0.27 -10.34
C GLY A 65 -12.97 0.63 -9.11
N ARG A 66 -12.54 0.21 -7.91
CA ARG A 66 -12.50 1.09 -6.72
C ARG A 66 -11.12 1.72 -6.48
N ALA A 67 -10.03 1.06 -6.88
CA ALA A 67 -8.67 1.56 -6.67
C ALA A 67 -8.36 2.81 -7.52
N GLU A 68 -8.91 2.90 -8.74
CA GLU A 68 -8.76 4.09 -9.60
C GLU A 68 -9.32 5.37 -8.96
N ARG A 69 -10.37 5.26 -8.14
CA ARG A 69 -11.00 6.44 -7.52
C ARG A 69 -10.17 7.05 -6.38
N ALA A 70 -9.29 6.27 -5.72
CA ALA A 70 -8.46 6.76 -4.63
C ALA A 70 -7.12 7.38 -5.10
N SER A 71 -6.71 7.12 -6.34
CA SER A 71 -5.49 7.70 -6.93
C SER A 71 -5.66 9.19 -7.26
N ALA A 72 -6.83 9.59 -7.77
CA ALA A 72 -7.14 10.99 -8.08
C ALA A 72 -7.02 11.91 -6.85
N ALA A 73 -7.38 11.41 -5.66
CA ALA A 73 -7.27 12.16 -4.41
C ALA A 73 -5.81 12.40 -3.96
N LYS A 74 -4.86 11.54 -4.37
CA LYS A 74 -3.45 11.65 -3.95
C LYS A 74 -2.63 12.59 -4.84
N VAL A 75 -3.08 12.89 -6.07
CA VAL A 75 -2.49 13.97 -6.92
C VAL A 75 -2.81 15.33 -6.31
N ALA A 76 -4.02 15.54 -5.79
CA ALA A 76 -4.42 16.79 -5.16
C ALA A 76 -3.62 17.14 -3.89
N ILE A 77 -3.22 16.12 -3.11
CA ILE A 77 -2.39 16.34 -1.91
C ILE A 77 -0.92 16.59 -2.27
N ALA A 78 -0.39 15.89 -3.28
CA ALA A 78 0.98 16.12 -3.75
C ALA A 78 1.15 17.53 -4.35
N ALA A 79 0.13 18.04 -5.06
CA ALA A 79 0.11 19.40 -5.56
C ALA A 79 0.20 20.45 -4.43
N LYS A 80 -0.35 20.17 -3.25
CA LYS A 80 -0.39 21.10 -2.12
C LYS A 80 0.88 21.11 -1.25
N LEU A 81 1.78 20.15 -1.44
CA LEU A 81 3.06 20.06 -0.70
C LEU A 81 4.26 20.59 -1.48
N LEU A 82 4.10 20.91 -2.77
CA LEU A 82 5.15 21.54 -3.60
C LEU A 82 5.48 22.97 -3.15
N GLU A 83 4.60 23.63 -2.40
CA GLU A 83 4.80 25.00 -1.88
C GLU A 83 5.64 25.06 -0.59
N LEU A 84 6.04 23.91 -0.02
CA LEU A 84 6.74 23.83 1.27
C LEU A 84 8.16 23.24 1.18
N VAL A 85 8.69 23.03 -0.03
CA VAL A 85 10.09 22.64 -0.22
C VAL A 85 10.90 23.88 -0.60
N PRO A 86 11.81 24.38 0.26
CA PRO A 86 12.71 25.45 -0.14
C PRO A 86 13.70 24.95 -1.21
N ALA A 87 14.09 25.85 -2.12
CA ALA A 87 14.90 25.59 -3.31
C ALA A 87 16.26 24.91 -3.02
#